data_AF-A0A4U9H827-F1
#
_entry.id   AF-A0A4U9H827-F1
#
_cell.length_a   1.000
_cell.length_b   1.000
_cell.length_c   1.000
_cell.angle_alpha   90.00
_cell.angle_beta   90.00
_cell.angle_gamma   90.00
#
_symmetry.space_group_name_H-M   'P 1'
#
loop_
_entity.id
_entity.type
_entity.pdbx_description
1 polymer ?
#
loop_
_entity_poly.entity_id
_entity_poly.type
_entity_poly.pdbx_seq_one_letter_code
_entity_poly.pdbx_strand_id
1 'polypeptide(L)'
;MTMKTTITSLPLALLLGGMLCSAPLWAQQEVDARLAGHALLPVNSTLTPPDDAPADLRQSGKYTSGQRVSVLGSVAGLSADRPTGIGLPIDGQPRQGHSGIKHMPDGSYWVLTDNGFGSKANSPDAMLYLSHYRIDFKTGAVEPLKTVFLHDPDKKVPFHIVNESTDQRYLTGSDFDPESFQFADDALWIGDEFGPYLIKATLDGKVLAVFDTQVNGKVVKSPDNPTLTLPGRAGRQTELPGGALQGL
;
A
#
# COMPACT_ATOMS: atom_id res chain seq x y z
N MET A 1 -34.11 -46.46 65.24
CA MET A 1 -32.90 -46.08 64.48
C MET A 1 -33.26 -46.07 63.00
N THR A 2 -33.66 -44.91 62.48
CA THR A 2 -33.72 -44.65 61.04
C THR A 2 -33.83 -43.13 60.86
N MET A 3 -32.68 -42.48 60.64
CA MET A 3 -32.61 -41.10 60.17
C MET A 3 -33.17 -41.06 58.74
N LYS A 4 -34.11 -40.15 58.47
CA LYS A 4 -34.41 -39.74 57.10
C LYS A 4 -33.93 -38.31 56.92
N THR A 5 -32.87 -38.21 56.16
CA THR A 5 -32.14 -37.02 55.73
C THR A 5 -33.02 -36.18 54.82
N THR A 6 -33.32 -34.94 55.20
CA THR A 6 -33.97 -33.96 54.32
C THR A 6 -32.87 -33.30 53.50
N ILE A 7 -32.69 -33.73 52.24
CA ILE A 7 -31.80 -33.05 51.29
C ILE A 7 -32.62 -32.00 50.54
N THR A 8 -32.23 -30.76 50.76
CA THR A 8 -32.65 -29.52 50.10
C THR A 8 -32.47 -29.62 48.58
N SER A 9 -33.58 -29.54 47.84
CA SER A 9 -33.59 -29.41 46.38
C SER A 9 -33.54 -27.93 45.99
N LEU A 10 -32.35 -27.42 45.66
CA LEU A 10 -32.11 -26.26 44.78
C LEU A 10 -30.59 -26.30 44.47
N PRO A 11 -30.12 -26.35 43.21
CA PRO A 11 -30.62 -25.53 42.09
C PRO A 11 -30.59 -26.27 40.73
N LEU A 12 -31.72 -26.82 40.27
CA LEU A 12 -31.82 -27.28 38.86
C LEU A 12 -32.14 -26.11 37.90
N ALA A 13 -32.55 -24.96 38.43
CA ALA A 13 -32.95 -23.80 37.63
C ALA A 13 -31.78 -23.03 36.97
N LEU A 14 -30.53 -23.22 37.44
CA LEU A 14 -29.39 -22.49 36.86
C LEU A 14 -28.81 -23.16 35.59
N LEU A 15 -29.08 -24.44 35.36
CA LEU A 15 -28.53 -25.20 34.23
C LEU A 15 -29.35 -25.05 32.94
N LEU A 16 -30.63 -24.68 33.01
CA LEU A 16 -31.47 -24.47 31.81
C LEU A 16 -31.31 -23.07 31.19
N GLY A 17 -30.78 -22.08 31.92
CA GLY A 17 -30.61 -20.71 31.40
C GLY A 17 -29.41 -20.54 30.45
N GLY A 18 -28.42 -21.44 30.51
CA GLY A 18 -27.18 -21.33 29.73
C GLY A 18 -27.29 -21.80 28.27
N MET A 19 -28.34 -22.55 27.90
CA MET A 19 -28.48 -23.12 26.55
C MET A 19 -29.17 -22.18 25.53
N LEU A 20 -29.74 -21.06 25.96
CA LEU A 20 -30.45 -20.13 25.06
C LEU A 20 -29.56 -19.04 24.44
N CYS A 21 -28.27 -19.00 24.80
CA CYS A 21 -27.30 -18.05 24.25
C CYS A 21 -26.30 -18.69 23.27
N SER A 22 -26.64 -19.83 22.67
CA SER A 22 -25.89 -20.35 21.52
C SER A 22 -26.28 -19.54 20.29
N ALA A 23 -25.59 -18.42 20.06
CA ALA A 23 -25.62 -17.78 18.75
C ALA A 23 -25.29 -18.84 17.69
N PRO A 24 -26.00 -18.89 16.55
CA PRO A 24 -25.61 -19.78 15.47
C PRO A 24 -24.17 -19.40 15.10
N LEU A 25 -23.22 -20.31 15.31
CA LEU A 25 -21.96 -20.27 14.60
C LEU A 25 -22.37 -20.30 13.12
N TRP A 26 -22.29 -19.16 12.43
CA TRP A 26 -22.33 -19.17 10.98
C TRP A 26 -21.10 -19.94 10.53
N ALA A 27 -21.26 -21.25 10.32
CA ALA A 27 -20.30 -22.04 9.62
C ALA A 27 -19.99 -21.29 8.32
N GLN A 28 -18.72 -20.97 8.10
CA GLN A 28 -18.30 -20.28 6.90
C GLN A 28 -18.71 -21.15 5.71
N GLN A 29 -19.74 -20.72 5.00
CA GLN A 29 -20.25 -21.44 3.85
C GLN A 29 -19.17 -21.39 2.78
N GLU A 30 -18.66 -22.56 2.39
CA GLU A 30 -17.72 -22.67 1.30
C GLU A 30 -18.39 -22.14 0.04
N VAL A 31 -17.75 -21.14 -0.59
CA VAL A 31 -18.17 -20.60 -1.87
C VAL A 31 -17.29 -21.21 -2.95
N ASP A 32 -17.89 -21.96 -3.87
CA ASP A 32 -17.17 -22.54 -4.99
C ASP A 32 -16.61 -21.43 -5.89
N ALA A 33 -15.28 -21.24 -5.86
CA ALA A 33 -14.56 -20.34 -6.75
C ALA A 33 -13.77 -21.14 -7.78
N ARG A 34 -14.08 -20.94 -9.08
CA ARG A 34 -13.33 -21.54 -10.19
C ARG A 34 -12.64 -20.44 -10.99
N LEU A 35 -11.34 -20.63 -11.27
CA LEU A 35 -10.59 -19.72 -12.13
C LEU A 35 -11.17 -19.74 -13.54
N ALA A 36 -11.83 -18.67 -13.95
CA ALA A 36 -12.45 -18.55 -15.28
C ALA A 36 -11.43 -18.21 -16.38
N GLY A 37 -10.32 -17.56 -16.03
CA GLY A 37 -9.26 -17.14 -16.93
C GLY A 37 -8.20 -16.34 -16.16
N HIS A 38 -7.05 -16.09 -16.79
CA HIS A 38 -5.96 -15.30 -16.22
C HIS A 38 -5.27 -14.51 -17.31
N ALA A 39 -4.52 -13.48 -16.92
CA ALA A 39 -3.63 -12.75 -17.80
C ALA A 39 -2.26 -12.57 -17.14
N LEU A 40 -1.22 -12.44 -17.96
CA LEU A 40 0.17 -12.37 -17.49
C LEU A 40 0.78 -11.06 -17.95
N LEU A 41 1.16 -10.23 -16.99
CA LEU A 41 2.01 -9.08 -17.22
C LEU A 41 3.47 -9.51 -16.98
N PRO A 42 4.37 -9.44 -17.96
CA PRO A 42 5.76 -9.85 -17.77
C PRO A 42 6.46 -9.03 -16.68
N VAL A 43 7.31 -9.68 -15.88
CA VAL A 43 8.01 -9.05 -14.76
C VAL A 43 8.97 -7.93 -15.18
N ASN A 44 9.50 -8.02 -16.40
CA ASN A 44 10.41 -7.03 -16.98
C ASN A 44 9.69 -5.91 -17.76
N SER A 45 8.36 -5.80 -17.62
CA SER A 45 7.60 -4.74 -18.30
C SER A 45 7.79 -3.42 -17.56
N THR A 46 8.24 -2.40 -18.29
CA THR A 46 8.51 -1.08 -17.73
C THR A 46 7.68 0.02 -18.39
N LEU A 47 7.66 1.17 -17.73
CA LEU A 47 7.09 2.44 -18.15
C LEU A 47 8.22 3.45 -18.31
N THR A 48 8.16 4.22 -19.39
CA THR A 48 9.01 5.40 -19.55
C THR A 48 8.38 6.56 -18.77
N PRO A 49 9.10 7.19 -17.83
CA PRO A 49 8.64 8.41 -17.19
C PRO A 49 8.42 9.54 -18.21
N PRO A 50 7.54 10.51 -17.91
CA PRO A 50 7.35 11.70 -18.74
C PRO A 50 8.66 12.44 -19.04
N ASP A 51 8.76 13.11 -20.19
CA ASP A 51 9.99 13.80 -20.62
C ASP A 51 10.40 14.95 -19.68
N ASP A 52 9.44 15.54 -18.97
CA ASP A 52 9.67 16.57 -17.96
C ASP A 52 9.87 16.01 -16.54
N ALA A 53 9.89 14.68 -16.37
CA ALA A 53 10.21 14.06 -15.09
C ALA A 53 11.70 14.27 -14.73
N PRO A 54 12.01 14.54 -13.45
CA PRO A 54 13.38 14.66 -12.96
C PRO A 54 14.26 13.46 -13.33
N ALA A 55 15.55 13.71 -13.52
CA ALA A 55 16.52 12.68 -13.91
C ALA A 55 16.56 11.49 -12.92
N ASP A 56 16.32 11.74 -11.62
CA ASP A 56 16.31 10.65 -10.64
C ASP A 56 15.16 9.66 -10.87
N LEU A 57 14.03 10.10 -11.43
CA LEU A 57 12.87 9.23 -11.71
C LEU A 57 13.01 8.39 -12.97
N ARG A 58 14.09 8.58 -13.76
CA ARG A 58 14.37 7.78 -14.96
C ARG A 58 14.67 6.32 -14.65
N GLN A 59 15.14 6.04 -13.44
CA GLN A 59 15.44 4.70 -12.95
C GLN A 59 14.79 4.53 -11.58
N SER A 60 14.23 3.35 -11.32
CA SER A 60 13.56 3.03 -10.07
C SER A 60 14.26 1.91 -9.31
N GLY A 61 14.15 1.95 -7.98
CA GLY A 61 14.70 0.93 -7.08
C GLY A 61 16.12 1.20 -6.60
N LYS A 62 16.63 2.44 -6.77
CA LYS A 62 17.99 2.83 -6.38
C LYS A 62 18.23 2.78 -4.88
N TYR A 63 17.18 2.80 -4.07
CA TYR A 63 17.25 2.95 -2.62
C TYR A 63 16.80 1.69 -1.85
N THR A 64 16.60 0.56 -2.55
CA THR A 64 16.07 -0.68 -1.98
C THR A 64 17.03 -1.45 -1.07
N SER A 65 18.34 -1.18 -1.15
CA SER A 65 19.35 -1.79 -0.28
C SER A 65 19.67 -0.98 0.97
N GLY A 66 18.95 0.13 1.21
CA GLY A 66 19.26 1.10 2.27
C GLY A 66 20.43 2.03 1.96
N GLN A 67 21.08 1.87 0.80
CA GLN A 67 22.06 2.79 0.23
C GLN A 67 21.72 3.03 -1.24
N ARG A 68 22.19 4.16 -1.79
CA ARG A 68 21.98 4.44 -3.21
C ARG A 68 22.83 3.51 -4.08
N VAL A 69 22.19 2.83 -5.02
CA VAL A 69 22.84 2.00 -6.05
C VAL A 69 22.52 2.56 -7.44
N SER A 70 23.52 2.63 -8.31
CA SER A 70 23.36 3.20 -9.67
C SER A 70 23.60 2.19 -10.80
N VAL A 71 24.17 1.03 -10.51
CA VAL A 71 24.40 -0.01 -11.51
C VAL A 71 23.11 -0.80 -11.66
N LEU A 72 22.46 -0.71 -12.83
CA LEU A 72 21.23 -1.43 -13.13
C LEU A 72 21.39 -2.94 -12.87
N GLY A 73 20.37 -3.55 -12.27
CA GLY A 73 20.32 -4.98 -12.04
C GLY A 73 21.30 -5.54 -11.00
N SER A 74 22.08 -4.69 -10.31
CA SER A 74 23.18 -5.15 -9.43
C SER A 74 22.73 -5.65 -8.06
N VAL A 75 21.53 -5.29 -7.60
CA VAL A 75 20.93 -5.77 -6.36
C VAL A 75 19.83 -6.76 -6.72
N ALA A 76 19.84 -7.96 -6.15
CA ALA A 76 18.75 -8.91 -6.38
C ALA A 76 17.43 -8.35 -5.85
N GLY A 77 16.39 -8.29 -6.69
CA GLY A 77 15.03 -7.97 -6.25
C GLY A 77 14.45 -9.14 -5.47
N LEU A 78 13.89 -8.87 -4.29
CA LEU A 78 13.35 -9.87 -3.37
C LEU A 78 11.84 -9.68 -3.16
N SER A 79 11.12 -10.78 -2.97
CA SER A 79 9.73 -10.82 -2.53
C SER A 79 9.61 -11.77 -1.34
N ALA A 80 9.42 -11.21 -0.14
CA ALA A 80 9.49 -11.95 1.12
C ALA A 80 10.75 -12.85 1.19
N ASP A 81 11.92 -12.22 1.04
CA ASP A 81 13.26 -12.84 1.00
C ASP A 81 13.52 -13.82 -0.16
N ARG A 82 12.57 -14.01 -1.08
CA ARG A 82 12.75 -14.88 -2.25
C ARG A 82 13.23 -14.08 -3.46
N PRO A 83 14.25 -14.54 -4.19
CA PRO A 83 14.67 -13.90 -5.43
C PRO A 83 13.55 -13.85 -6.47
N THR A 84 13.34 -12.68 -7.06
CA THR A 84 12.33 -12.46 -8.12
C THR A 84 12.85 -12.82 -9.51
N GLY A 85 14.16 -13.02 -9.66
CA GLY A 85 14.83 -13.19 -10.95
C GLY A 85 15.12 -11.87 -11.69
N ILE A 86 14.70 -10.74 -11.14
CA ILE A 86 15.02 -9.38 -11.62
C ILE A 86 15.93 -8.68 -10.62
N GLY A 87 16.87 -7.89 -11.13
CA GLY A 87 17.71 -7.04 -10.31
C GLY A 87 17.26 -5.58 -10.34
N LEU A 88 17.54 -4.86 -9.25
CA LEU A 88 17.36 -3.42 -9.09
C LEU A 88 18.73 -2.71 -9.10
N PRO A 89 18.77 -1.42 -9.46
CA PRO A 89 17.70 -0.61 -10.04
C PRO A 89 17.33 -1.07 -11.46
N ILE A 90 16.17 -0.64 -11.96
CA ILE A 90 15.75 -0.87 -13.35
C ILE A 90 15.70 0.44 -14.15
N ASP A 91 15.73 0.30 -15.48
CA ASP A 91 15.52 1.43 -16.40
C ASP A 91 14.02 1.67 -16.59
N GLY A 92 13.55 2.86 -16.19
CA GLY A 92 12.14 3.22 -16.11
C GLY A 92 11.47 2.86 -14.79
N GLN A 93 10.14 2.82 -14.83
CA GLN A 93 9.26 2.45 -13.71
C GLN A 93 8.69 1.05 -13.95
N PRO A 94 8.53 0.18 -12.94
CA PRO A 94 7.94 -1.14 -13.15
C PRO A 94 6.48 -0.97 -13.59
N ARG A 95 5.90 -1.90 -14.37
CA ARG A 95 4.43 -1.98 -14.54
C ARG A 95 3.76 -2.87 -13.49
N GLN A 96 4.53 -3.40 -12.55
CA GLN A 96 4.10 -4.34 -11.52
C GLN A 96 3.94 -3.60 -10.18
N GLY A 97 3.29 -4.25 -9.21
CA GLY A 97 3.02 -3.65 -7.90
C GLY A 97 1.78 -2.78 -7.96
N HIS A 98 0.61 -3.39 -7.72
CA HIS A 98 -0.67 -2.70 -7.84
C HIS A 98 -1.46 -2.85 -6.55
N SER A 99 -2.10 -1.78 -6.14
CA SER A 99 -2.92 -1.72 -4.93
C SER A 99 -4.40 -1.47 -5.21
N GLY A 100 -4.76 -1.09 -6.45
CA GLY A 100 -6.16 -0.88 -6.84
C GLY A 100 -6.47 -1.34 -8.25
N ILE A 101 -7.71 -1.79 -8.48
CA ILE A 101 -8.22 -2.15 -9.80
C ILE A 101 -9.68 -1.71 -9.99
N LYS A 102 -10.01 -1.22 -11.18
CA LYS A 102 -11.37 -0.85 -11.59
C LYS A 102 -11.68 -1.41 -12.96
N HIS A 103 -12.72 -2.24 -13.05
CA HIS A 103 -13.30 -2.67 -14.33
C HIS A 103 -14.26 -1.61 -14.87
N MET A 104 -14.14 -1.32 -16.16
CA MET A 104 -14.90 -0.29 -16.86
C MET A 104 -16.06 -0.90 -17.68
N PRO A 105 -17.13 -0.14 -17.99
CA PRO A 105 -18.25 -0.63 -18.77
C PRO A 105 -17.89 -1.15 -20.17
N ASP A 106 -16.79 -0.67 -20.75
CA ASP A 106 -16.28 -1.09 -22.06
C ASP A 106 -15.39 -2.36 -22.00
N GLY A 107 -15.26 -2.98 -20.82
CA GLY A 107 -14.44 -4.18 -20.62
C GLY A 107 -12.97 -3.91 -20.32
N SER A 108 -12.54 -2.65 -20.29
CA SER A 108 -11.16 -2.27 -19.94
C SER A 108 -10.95 -2.18 -18.42
N TYR A 109 -9.69 -2.06 -18.01
CA TYR A 109 -9.29 -2.05 -16.61
C TYR A 109 -8.34 -0.89 -16.32
N TRP A 110 -8.62 -0.13 -15.28
CA TRP A 110 -7.63 0.75 -14.67
C TRP A 110 -7.01 0.06 -13.47
N VAL A 111 -5.70 0.21 -13.31
CA VAL A 111 -4.96 -0.24 -12.13
C VAL A 111 -4.13 0.90 -11.56
N LEU A 112 -4.05 0.95 -10.23
CA LEU A 112 -3.26 1.91 -9.46
C LEU A 112 -1.98 1.23 -8.99
N THR A 113 -0.84 1.90 -9.15
CA THR A 113 0.41 1.44 -8.56
C THR A 113 0.35 1.52 -7.04
N ASP A 114 0.97 0.56 -6.39
CA ASP A 114 1.35 0.63 -4.97
C ASP A 114 2.49 1.65 -4.78
N ASN A 115 2.97 1.89 -3.55
CA ASN A 115 4.16 2.69 -3.26
C ASN A 115 5.45 2.17 -3.93
N GLY A 116 5.42 0.96 -4.51
CA GLY A 116 6.43 0.46 -5.43
C GLY A 116 7.40 -0.54 -4.81
N PHE A 117 8.11 -0.17 -3.73
CA PHE A 117 9.11 -1.06 -3.12
C PHE A 117 8.80 -1.46 -1.66
N GLY A 118 7.58 -1.22 -1.20
CA GLY A 118 7.02 -1.75 0.04
C GLY A 118 7.25 -0.90 1.28
N SER A 119 7.94 0.23 1.19
CA SER A 119 8.01 1.19 2.28
C SER A 119 8.24 2.61 1.78
N LYS A 120 7.93 3.59 2.64
CA LYS A 120 8.26 4.99 2.39
C LYS A 120 9.75 5.21 2.13
N ALA A 121 10.62 4.54 2.88
CA ALA A 121 12.07 4.83 2.88
C ALA A 121 12.79 4.36 1.60
N ASN A 122 12.30 3.31 0.95
CA ASN A 122 12.94 2.73 -0.23
C ASN A 122 12.27 3.11 -1.56
N SER A 123 11.22 3.93 -1.51
CA SER A 123 10.39 4.28 -2.66
C SER A 123 10.47 5.74 -3.16
N PRO A 124 11.56 6.52 -2.95
CA PRO A 124 11.60 7.91 -3.42
C PRO A 124 11.80 8.03 -4.93
N ASP A 125 12.07 6.93 -5.63
CA ASP A 125 12.16 6.87 -7.09
C ASP A 125 11.13 5.94 -7.74
N ALA A 126 10.14 5.49 -6.97
CA ALA A 126 8.97 4.79 -7.46
C ALA A 126 7.86 5.80 -7.73
N MET A 127 7.64 6.16 -9.00
CA MET A 127 6.59 7.13 -9.36
C MET A 127 5.20 6.55 -9.10
N LEU A 128 4.26 7.38 -8.65
CA LEU A 128 2.86 7.01 -8.52
C LEU A 128 2.10 7.30 -9.81
N TYR A 129 1.34 6.32 -10.30
CA TYR A 129 0.59 6.41 -11.55
C TYR A 129 -0.56 5.42 -11.60
N LEU A 130 -1.46 5.64 -12.56
CA LEU A 130 -2.49 4.70 -12.96
C LEU A 130 -2.20 4.21 -14.38
N SER A 131 -2.45 2.94 -14.64
CA SER A 131 -2.36 2.35 -15.97
C SER A 131 -3.72 1.82 -16.42
N HIS A 132 -4.08 2.12 -17.66
CA HIS A 132 -5.27 1.65 -18.33
C HIS A 132 -4.89 0.50 -19.26
N TYR A 133 -5.59 -0.62 -19.14
CA TYR A 133 -5.32 -1.84 -19.86
C TYR A 133 -6.57 -2.38 -20.54
N ARG A 134 -6.39 -3.03 -21.69
CA ARG A 134 -7.30 -4.06 -22.16
C ARG A 134 -6.73 -5.41 -21.74
N ILE A 135 -7.53 -6.20 -21.04
CA ILE A 135 -7.11 -7.51 -20.53
C ILE A 135 -7.95 -8.58 -21.21
N ASP A 136 -7.30 -9.48 -21.93
CA ASP A 136 -7.95 -10.65 -22.53
C ASP A 136 -7.65 -11.88 -21.68
N PHE A 137 -8.61 -12.27 -20.85
CA PHE A 137 -8.50 -13.44 -19.98
C PHE A 137 -8.58 -14.78 -20.72
N LYS A 138 -8.94 -14.80 -22.01
CA LYS A 138 -8.93 -16.03 -22.82
C LYS A 138 -7.54 -16.34 -23.34
N THR A 139 -6.84 -15.32 -23.84
CA THR A 139 -5.47 -15.47 -24.39
C THR A 139 -4.39 -15.22 -23.35
N GLY A 140 -4.73 -14.52 -22.27
CA GLY A 140 -3.82 -14.10 -21.21
C GLY A 140 -3.06 -12.80 -21.51
N ALA A 141 -3.46 -12.07 -22.55
CA ALA A 141 -2.80 -10.84 -22.97
C ALA A 141 -3.20 -9.62 -22.11
N VAL A 142 -2.23 -8.76 -21.86
CA VAL A 142 -2.41 -7.45 -21.21
C VAL A 142 -1.90 -6.37 -22.16
N GLU A 143 -2.81 -5.60 -22.75
CA GLU A 143 -2.50 -4.53 -23.71
C GLU A 143 -2.54 -3.17 -22.99
N PRO A 144 -1.41 -2.45 -22.88
CA PRO A 144 -1.39 -1.10 -22.31
C PRO A 144 -2.08 -0.10 -23.24
N LEU A 145 -2.98 0.70 -22.69
CA LEU A 145 -3.72 1.74 -23.42
C LEU A 145 -3.23 3.15 -23.04
N LYS A 146 -3.07 3.42 -21.76
CA LYS A 146 -2.69 4.73 -21.23
C LYS A 146 -1.98 4.59 -19.88
N THR A 147 -1.11 5.53 -19.56
CA THR A 147 -0.58 5.73 -18.21
C THR A 147 -0.78 7.19 -17.81
N VAL A 148 -1.13 7.41 -16.54
CA VAL A 148 -1.38 8.72 -15.94
C VAL A 148 -0.53 8.83 -14.68
N PHE A 149 0.50 9.67 -14.71
CA PHE A 149 1.36 9.90 -13.55
C PHE A 149 0.74 10.93 -12.61
N LEU A 150 0.83 10.71 -11.30
CA LEU A 150 0.34 11.66 -10.32
C LEU A 150 1.36 12.78 -10.09
N HIS A 151 0.88 14.01 -10.06
CA HIS A 151 1.74 15.19 -9.94
C HIS A 151 1.00 16.35 -9.25
N ASP A 152 1.75 17.25 -8.61
CA ASP A 152 1.19 18.33 -7.78
C ASP A 152 1.78 19.72 -8.08
N PRO A 153 1.73 20.22 -9.33
CA PRO A 153 2.32 21.51 -9.72
C PRO A 153 1.69 22.69 -8.97
N ASP A 154 0.42 22.56 -8.55
CA ASP A 154 -0.35 23.61 -7.85
C ASP A 154 -0.18 23.58 -6.31
N LYS A 155 0.77 22.76 -5.81
CA LYS A 155 1.16 22.62 -4.40
C LYS A 155 -0.02 22.35 -3.45
N LYS A 156 -0.87 21.38 -3.80
CA LYS A 156 -2.05 20.95 -3.03
C LYS A 156 -1.71 19.93 -1.95
N VAL A 157 -0.59 19.22 -2.07
CA VAL A 157 -0.11 18.34 -1.00
C VAL A 157 0.40 19.20 0.18
N PRO A 158 -0.12 19.03 1.41
CA PRO A 158 0.11 19.97 2.51
C PRO A 158 1.40 19.69 3.31
N PHE A 159 2.29 18.84 2.80
CA PHE A 159 3.56 18.45 3.43
C PHE A 159 4.67 18.34 2.38
N HIS A 160 5.91 18.25 2.84
CA HIS A 160 7.08 18.14 1.97
C HIS A 160 7.08 16.79 1.22
N ILE A 161 7.18 16.85 -0.11
CA ILE A 161 7.29 15.68 -0.99
C ILE A 161 8.69 15.53 -1.57
N VAL A 162 9.04 14.36 -2.12
CA VAL A 162 10.37 14.08 -2.69
C VAL A 162 10.77 15.12 -3.75
N ASN A 163 9.85 15.43 -4.67
CA ASN A 163 10.11 16.31 -5.81
C ASN A 163 9.66 17.76 -5.57
N GLU A 164 9.71 18.25 -4.31
CA GLU A 164 9.25 19.59 -3.89
C GLU A 164 9.85 20.73 -4.72
N SER A 165 11.11 20.58 -5.14
CA SER A 165 11.90 21.59 -5.86
C SER A 165 11.77 21.54 -7.38
N THR A 166 10.82 20.77 -7.91
CA THR A 166 10.62 20.58 -9.36
C THR A 166 9.31 21.24 -9.80
N ASP A 167 9.18 21.58 -11.08
CA ASP A 167 7.98 22.29 -11.55
C ASP A 167 6.73 21.42 -11.49
N GLN A 168 6.81 20.16 -11.96
CA GLN A 168 5.66 19.26 -11.99
C GLN A 168 5.34 18.63 -10.64
N ARG A 169 6.34 18.48 -9.74
CA ARG A 169 6.15 17.82 -8.45
C ARG A 169 5.53 16.42 -8.60
N TYR A 170 6.12 15.58 -9.44
CA TYR A 170 5.69 14.19 -9.59
C TYR A 170 5.74 13.46 -8.24
N LEU A 171 4.68 12.72 -7.92
CA LEU A 171 4.54 12.00 -6.66
C LEU A 171 5.21 10.63 -6.74
N THR A 172 5.73 10.20 -5.60
CA THR A 172 6.44 8.94 -5.44
C THR A 172 5.89 8.12 -4.28
N GLY A 173 6.26 6.85 -4.19
CA GLY A 173 5.89 5.98 -3.08
C GLY A 173 6.48 6.39 -1.73
N SER A 174 7.40 7.37 -1.69
CA SER A 174 7.77 8.03 -0.44
C SER A 174 6.77 9.10 -0.01
N ASP A 175 5.92 9.59 -0.91
CA ASP A 175 4.99 10.68 -0.62
C ASP A 175 3.64 10.13 -0.13
N PHE A 176 3.14 9.11 -0.82
CA PHE A 176 1.88 8.43 -0.54
C PHE A 176 2.01 6.92 -0.72
N ASP A 177 1.14 6.20 -0.05
CA ASP A 177 0.90 4.76 -0.12
C ASP A 177 -0.54 4.51 -0.58
N PRO A 178 -0.80 4.66 -1.89
CA PRO A 178 -2.15 4.58 -2.40
C PRO A 178 -2.65 3.13 -2.37
N GLU A 179 -3.85 2.90 -1.83
CA GLU A 179 -4.41 1.56 -1.58
C GLU A 179 -5.73 1.29 -2.33
N SER A 180 -6.33 2.33 -2.90
CA SER A 180 -7.57 2.19 -3.66
C SER A 180 -7.85 3.43 -4.51
N PHE A 181 -8.71 3.29 -5.51
CA PHE A 181 -9.21 4.44 -6.24
C PHE A 181 -10.62 4.25 -6.77
N GLN A 182 -11.29 5.35 -7.09
CA GLN A 182 -12.54 5.40 -7.85
C GLN A 182 -12.56 6.61 -8.80
N PHE A 183 -13.29 6.48 -9.89
CA PHE A 183 -13.69 7.62 -10.70
C PHE A 183 -15.06 8.10 -10.24
N ALA A 184 -15.17 9.37 -9.85
CA ALA A 184 -16.42 10.00 -9.44
C ALA A 184 -16.34 11.51 -9.63
N ASP A 185 -17.44 12.13 -10.07
CA ASP A 185 -17.56 13.57 -10.28
C ASP A 185 -16.45 14.14 -11.19
N ASP A 186 -16.22 13.47 -12.33
CA ASP A 186 -15.18 13.78 -13.31
C ASP A 186 -13.76 13.90 -12.73
N ALA A 187 -13.53 13.21 -11.61
CA ALA A 187 -12.27 13.21 -10.88
C ALA A 187 -11.84 11.78 -10.55
N LEU A 188 -10.54 11.67 -10.34
CA LEU A 188 -9.91 10.51 -9.73
C LEU A 188 -9.86 10.72 -8.21
N TRP A 189 -10.40 9.77 -7.46
CA TRP A 189 -10.32 9.73 -6.01
C TRP A 189 -9.46 8.56 -5.58
N ILE A 190 -8.46 8.80 -4.74
CA ILE A 190 -7.50 7.79 -4.28
C ILE A 190 -7.54 7.75 -2.76
N GLY A 191 -7.65 6.55 -2.20
CA GLY A 191 -7.41 6.30 -0.78
C GLY A 191 -5.93 6.00 -0.56
N ASP A 192 -5.36 6.55 0.50
CA ASP A 192 -3.96 6.43 0.88
C ASP A 192 -3.83 5.92 2.33
N GLU A 193 -2.82 5.08 2.59
CA GLU A 193 -2.55 4.50 3.92
C GLU A 193 -1.66 5.40 4.79
N PHE A 194 -0.70 6.12 4.22
CA PHE A 194 0.25 6.91 5.01
C PHE A 194 -0.42 8.02 5.81
N GLY A 195 -1.43 8.71 5.28
CA GLY A 195 -2.19 9.70 6.03
C GLY A 195 -2.89 9.09 7.25
N PRO A 196 -3.90 8.23 7.07
CA PRO A 196 -4.59 7.94 5.82
C PRO A 196 -5.26 9.18 5.21
N TYR A 197 -5.12 9.37 3.91
CA TYR A 197 -5.69 10.51 3.18
C TYR A 197 -6.73 10.07 2.15
N LEU A 198 -7.64 10.98 1.81
CA LEU A 198 -8.40 10.93 0.57
C LEU A 198 -7.82 11.98 -0.39
N ILE A 199 -7.35 11.55 -1.54
CA ILE A 199 -6.71 12.42 -2.54
C ILE A 199 -7.69 12.60 -3.70
N LYS A 200 -7.95 13.84 -4.09
CA LYS A 200 -8.68 14.18 -5.31
C LYS A 200 -7.69 14.62 -6.37
N ALA A 201 -7.75 14.02 -7.54
CA ALA A 201 -6.98 14.38 -8.72
C ALA A 201 -7.86 14.51 -9.95
N THR A 202 -7.33 15.18 -10.96
CA THR A 202 -7.88 15.18 -12.32
C THR A 202 -7.70 13.81 -12.98
N LEU A 203 -8.37 13.57 -14.12
CA LEU A 203 -8.22 12.32 -14.90
C LEU A 203 -6.85 12.19 -15.60
N ASP A 204 -6.07 13.27 -15.62
CA ASP A 204 -4.68 13.34 -16.08
C ASP A 204 -3.66 13.36 -14.92
N GLY A 205 -4.11 13.18 -13.67
CA GLY A 205 -3.23 12.89 -12.53
C GLY A 205 -2.78 14.10 -11.72
N LYS A 206 -3.17 15.31 -12.11
CA LYS A 206 -2.92 16.52 -11.33
C LYS A 206 -3.72 16.53 -10.04
N VAL A 207 -3.07 16.64 -8.88
CA VAL A 207 -3.71 16.76 -7.57
C VAL A 207 -4.53 18.04 -7.48
N LEU A 208 -5.77 17.91 -7.00
CA LEU A 208 -6.70 19.01 -6.76
C LEU A 208 -6.83 19.30 -5.26
N ALA A 209 -6.82 18.27 -4.42
CA ALA A 209 -6.92 18.38 -2.97
C ALA A 209 -6.47 17.10 -2.26
N VAL A 210 -6.04 17.23 -1.01
CA VAL A 210 -5.76 16.13 -0.08
C VAL A 210 -6.57 16.36 1.19
N PHE A 211 -7.33 15.37 1.62
CA PHE A 211 -8.22 15.44 2.78
C PHE A 211 -7.76 14.49 3.87
N ASP A 212 -7.71 14.97 5.11
CA ASP A 212 -7.53 14.12 6.29
C ASP A 212 -8.70 13.13 6.44
N THR A 213 -8.39 11.87 6.72
CA THR A 213 -9.40 10.90 7.11
C THR A 213 -9.84 11.14 8.55
N GLN A 214 -11.15 11.16 8.78
CA GLN A 214 -11.72 11.39 10.11
C GLN A 214 -12.66 10.27 10.55
N VAL A 215 -12.57 9.89 11.83
CA VAL A 215 -13.51 8.99 12.50
C VAL A 215 -14.12 9.74 13.68
N ASN A 216 -15.45 9.85 13.71
CA ASN A 216 -16.19 10.61 14.73
C ASN A 216 -15.67 12.07 14.88
N GLY A 217 -15.34 12.72 13.77
CA GLY A 217 -14.83 14.09 13.73
C GLY A 217 -13.39 14.26 14.22
N LYS A 218 -12.64 13.17 14.42
CA LYS A 218 -11.23 13.19 14.81
C LYS A 218 -10.37 12.68 13.66
N VAL A 219 -9.30 13.40 13.35
CA VAL A 219 -8.30 12.97 12.37
C VAL A 219 -7.61 11.70 12.86
N VAL A 220 -7.56 10.69 12.00
CA VAL A 220 -6.80 9.46 12.23
C VAL A 220 -5.46 9.59 11.52
N LYS A 221 -4.39 9.08 12.14
CA LYS A 221 -3.04 9.10 11.58
C LYS A 221 -2.42 7.70 11.63
N SER A 222 -1.77 7.30 10.54
CA SER A 222 -0.92 6.11 10.52
C SER A 222 0.46 6.41 11.16
N PRO A 223 1.25 5.37 11.50
CA PRO A 223 2.65 5.52 11.91
C PRO A 223 3.53 6.31 10.93
N ASP A 224 3.25 6.22 9.62
CA ASP A 224 4.02 6.86 8.54
C ASP A 224 3.46 8.23 8.14
N ASN A 225 2.47 8.74 8.89
CA ASN A 225 1.90 10.05 8.63
C ASN A 225 2.98 11.15 8.70
N PRO A 226 3.07 12.04 7.70
CA PRO A 226 4.15 13.03 7.58
C PRO A 226 4.17 14.08 8.71
N THR A 227 3.08 14.19 9.47
CA THR A 227 2.95 15.12 10.61
C THR A 227 3.05 14.43 11.97
N LEU A 228 3.24 13.11 11.99
CA LEU A 228 3.41 12.33 13.21
C LEU A 228 4.90 12.09 13.48
N THR A 229 5.33 12.38 14.71
CA THR A 229 6.64 11.95 15.19
C THR A 229 6.41 10.89 16.25
N LEU A 230 6.78 9.66 15.93
CA LEU A 230 6.75 8.57 16.90
C LEU A 230 7.98 8.66 17.81
N PRO A 231 7.85 8.38 19.11
CA PRO A 231 9.01 8.22 19.97
C PRO A 231 9.89 7.08 19.41
N GLY A 232 11.19 7.31 19.34
CA GLY A 232 12.14 6.26 19.01
C GLY A 232 11.91 5.06 19.93
N ARG A 233 11.87 3.86 19.36
CA ARG A 233 11.75 2.62 20.15
C ARG A 233 12.82 2.64 21.24
N ALA A 234 12.41 2.70 22.52
CA ALA A 234 13.33 2.52 23.63
C ALA A 234 14.06 1.18 23.40
N GLY A 235 15.36 1.25 23.20
CA GLY A 235 16.16 0.14 22.71
C GLY A 235 15.99 -1.10 23.57
N ARG A 236 15.95 -2.26 22.89
CA ARG A 236 16.54 -3.47 23.46
C ARG A 236 17.94 -3.04 23.91
N GLN A 237 18.21 -3.05 25.22
CA GLN A 237 19.53 -2.72 25.77
C GLN A 237 20.56 -3.56 25.02
N THR A 238 21.28 -2.95 24.09
CA THR A 238 22.60 -3.44 23.72
C THR A 238 23.45 -3.21 24.94
N GLU A 239 23.74 -4.27 25.69
CA GLU A 239 24.86 -4.25 26.63
C GLU A 239 26.08 -3.76 25.85
N LEU A 240 26.49 -2.52 26.12
CA LEU A 240 27.78 -2.03 25.67
C LEU A 240 28.82 -2.93 26.36
N PRO A 241 29.72 -3.60 25.62
CA PRO A 241 30.80 -4.33 26.27
C PRO A 241 31.61 -3.33 27.08
N GLY A 242 31.70 -3.57 28.39
CA GLY A 242 32.43 -2.74 29.33
C GLY A 242 33.86 -2.53 28.85
N GLY A 243 34.19 -1.28 28.56
CA GLY A 243 35.54 -0.84 28.23
C GLY A 243 35.75 0.52 28.88
N ALA A 244 36.53 0.54 29.95
CA ALA A 244 36.85 1.72 30.73
C ALA A 244 37.45 2.83 29.86
N LEU A 245 36.92 4.04 29.98
CA LEU A 245 37.68 5.26 29.71
C LEU A 245 37.82 6.00 31.04
N GLN A 246 38.93 5.72 31.71
CA GLN A 246 39.55 6.64 32.67
C GLN A 246 40.32 7.68 31.87
N GLY A 247 40.14 8.95 32.22
CA GLY A 247 41.20 9.95 32.11
C GLY A 247 41.04 11.02 31.02
N LEU A 248 40.94 12.25 31.52
CA LEU A 248 41.12 13.57 30.91
C LEU A 248 39.91 14.16 30.18
#